data_AF-A0A934YNI3-F1
#
_entry.id   AF-A0A934YNI3-F1
#
_cell.length_a   1.000
_cell.length_b   1.000
_cell.length_c   1.000
_cell.angle_alpha   90.00
_cell.angle_beta   90.00
_cell.angle_gamma   90.00
#
_symmetry.space_group_name_H-M   'P 1'
#
loop_
_entity.id
_entity.type
_entity.pdbx_description
1 polymer ?
#
loop_
_entity_poly.entity_id
_entity_poly.type
_entity_poly.pdbx_seq_one_letter_code
_entity_poly.pdbx_strand_id
1 'polypeptide(L)' 'MLKTFLTDDLFVEQGYLRPGEAENYKWRDPRKVKLIEVLKLAIEGELSSNETERITERKINLSLNINT' A
#
# COMPACT_ATOMS: atom_id res chain seq x y z
N MET A 1 -11.05 2.99 3.39
CA MET A 1 -9.91 3.15 4.32
C MET A 1 -8.63 3.47 3.54
N LEU A 2 -7.98 2.53 2.85
CA LEU A 2 -6.76 2.84 2.07
C LEU A 2 -6.96 3.83 0.92
N LYS A 3 -8.09 3.75 0.19
CA LYS A 3 -8.44 4.74 -0.83
C LYS A 3 -8.43 6.16 -0.25
N THR A 4 -9.17 6.36 0.83
CA THR A 4 -9.28 7.63 1.55
C THR A 4 -7.91 8.16 1.99
N PHE A 5 -7.03 7.27 2.43
CA PHE A 5 -5.68 7.62 2.87
C PHE A 5 -4.78 8.07 1.72
N LEU A 6 -4.80 7.38 0.58
CA LEU A 6 -3.95 7.75 -0.57
C LEU A 6 -4.53 8.87 -1.44
N THR A 7 -5.83 9.17 -1.31
CA THR A 7 -6.45 10.37 -1.91
C THR A 7 -6.31 11.59 -1.01
N ASP A 8 -5.57 11.50 0.09
CA ASP A 8 -5.27 12.66 0.93
C ASP A 8 -4.24 13.55 0.24
N ASP A 9 -4.50 14.86 0.22
CA ASP A 9 -3.65 15.86 -0.44
C ASP A 9 -2.22 15.85 0.10
N LEU A 10 -2.01 15.40 1.34
CA LEU A 10 -0.69 15.27 1.96
C LEU A 10 0.28 14.44 1.11
N PHE A 11 -0.19 13.41 0.40
CA PHE A 11 0.67 12.58 -0.45
C PHE A 11 1.12 13.30 -1.72
N VAL A 12 0.30 14.22 -2.22
CA VAL A 12 0.64 15.09 -3.34
C VAL A 12 1.58 16.20 -2.88
N GLU A 13 1.31 16.80 -1.72
CA GLU A 13 2.14 17.85 -1.11
C GLU A 13 3.56 17.36 -0.80
N GLN A 14 3.71 16.12 -0.34
CA GLN A 14 5.00 15.50 -0.07
C GLN A 14 5.69 14.94 -1.33
N GLY A 15 5.05 15.02 -2.50
CA GLY A 15 5.60 14.57 -3.78
C GLY A 15 5.64 13.05 -3.96
N TYR A 16 4.93 12.28 -3.12
CA TYR A 16 4.84 10.83 -3.25
C TYR A 16 3.90 10.39 -4.38
N LEU A 17 2.89 11.22 -4.71
CA LEU A 17 1.93 10.96 -5.77
C LEU A 17 1.75 12.20 -6.67
N ARG A 18 1.39 11.97 -7.93
CA ARG A 18 0.95 13.06 -8.81
C ARG A 18 -0.50 13.47 -8.49
N PRO A 19 -0.88 14.74 -8.73
CA PRO A 19 -2.27 15.16 -8.60
C PRO A 19 -3.20 14.26 -9.43
N GLY A 20 -4.28 13.75 -8.83
CA GLY A 20 -5.23 12.88 -9.53
C GLY A 20 -4.79 11.42 -9.67
N GLU A 21 -3.59 11.04 -9.24
CA GLU A 21 -3.05 9.70 -9.47
C GLU A 21 -3.81 8.63 -8.66
N ALA A 22 -4.07 8.91 -7.39
CA ALA A 22 -4.76 7.99 -6.49
C ALA A 22 -6.22 7.74 -6.91
N GLU A 23 -6.91 8.74 -7.45
CA GLU A 23 -8.29 8.62 -7.92
C GLU A 23 -8.41 7.64 -9.10
N ASN A 24 -7.36 7.57 -9.92
CA ASN A 24 -7.29 6.73 -11.11
C ASN A 24 -6.88 5.28 -10.81
N TYR A 25 -6.45 4.98 -9.58
CA TYR A 25 -6.19 3.60 -9.19
C TYR A 25 -7.46 2.75 -9.23
N LYS A 26 -7.35 1.52 -9.74
CA LYS A 26 -8.46 0.56 -9.76
C LYS A 26 -8.66 -0.09 -8.40
N TRP A 27 -9.14 0.68 -7.43
CA TRP A 27 -9.37 0.28 -6.03
C TRP A 27 -10.26 -0.95 -5.85
N ARG A 28 -11.17 -1.19 -6.80
CA ARG A 28 -12.11 -2.33 -6.80
C ARG A 28 -11.57 -3.55 -7.54
N ASP A 29 -10.37 -3.51 -8.10
CA ASP A 29 -9.75 -4.66 -8.76
C ASP A 29 -8.81 -5.38 -7.76
N PRO A 30 -9.29 -6.46 -7.11
CA PRO A 30 -8.51 -7.18 -6.11
C PRO A 30 -7.30 -7.93 -6.68
N ARG A 31 -7.07 -7.93 -8.00
CA ARG A 31 -6.03 -8.78 -8.63
C ARG A 31 -4.89 -8.02 -9.31
N LYS A 32 -4.87 -6.69 -9.32
CA LYS A 32 -3.98 -5.96 -10.26
C LYS A 32 -3.12 -4.83 -9.71
N VAL A 33 -3.20 -4.43 -8.44
CA VAL A 33 -2.36 -3.35 -7.93
C VAL A 33 -1.50 -3.86 -6.78
N LYS A 34 -0.34 -4.43 -7.10
CA LYS A 34 0.67 -4.86 -6.11
C LYS A 34 0.99 -3.77 -5.09
N LEU A 35 0.99 -2.50 -5.52
CA LEU A 35 1.17 -1.35 -4.63
C LEU A 35 0.09 -1.27 -3.54
N ILE A 36 -1.17 -1.53 -3.87
CA ILE A 36 -2.28 -1.51 -2.90
C ILE A 36 -2.12 -2.66 -1.90
N GLU A 37 -1.67 -3.83 -2.33
CA GLU A 37 -1.41 -4.96 -1.43
C GLU A 37 -0.23 -4.69 -0.48
N VAL A 38 0.86 -4.13 -0.99
CA VAL A 38 2.03 -3.76 -0.18
C VAL A 38 1.66 -2.71 0.87
N LEU A 39 0.88 -1.69 0.49
CA LEU A 39 0.42 -0.68 1.44
C LEU A 39 -0.50 -1.23 2.51
N LYS A 40 -1.39 -2.17 2.16
CA LYS A 40 -2.20 -2.88 3.17
C LYS A 40 -1.33 -3.66 4.13
N LEU A 41 -0.37 -4.45 3.63
CA LEU A 41 0.55 -5.22 4.45
C LEU A 41 1.37 -4.32 5.40
N ALA A 42 1.85 -3.17 4.92
CA ALA A 42 2.58 -2.21 5.74
C ALA A 42 1.71 -1.63 6.86
N ILE A 43 0.49 -1.18 6.56
CA ILE A 43 -0.44 -0.62 7.55
C ILE A 43 -0.87 -1.68 8.56
N GLU A 44 -1.19 -2.90 8.09
CA GLU A 44 -1.59 -4.00 8.95
C GLU A 44 -0.45 -4.47 9.86
N GLY A 45 0.79 -4.47 9.36
CA GLY A 45 1.97 -4.78 10.15
C GLY A 45 2.21 -3.77 11.27
N GLU A 46 2.09 -2.47 10.97
CA GLU A 46 2.26 -1.40 11.95
C GLU A 46 1.16 -1.38 13.01
N LEU A 47 -0.09 -1.64 12.63
CA LEU A 47 -1.23 -1.66 13.56
C LEU A 47 -1.29 -2.95 14.40
N SER A 48 -0.59 -4.00 13.99
CA SER A 48 -0.57 -5.28 14.69
C SER A 48 0.41 -5.24 15.86
N SER A 49 -0.12 -5.21 17.09
CA SER A 49 0.67 -5.19 18.33
C SER A 49 1.64 -6.38 18.52
N ASN A 50 1.49 -7.45 17.73
CA ASN A 50 2.28 -8.67 17.81
C ASN A 50 3.13 -8.93 16.55
N GLU A 51 3.10 -8.04 15.56
CA GLU A 51 3.93 -8.17 14.36
C GLU A 51 5.17 -7.29 14.50
N THR A 52 6.34 -7.85 14.16
CA THR A 52 7.58 -7.06 14.12
C THR A 52 7.78 -6.53 12.71
N GLU A 53 8.42 -5.37 12.58
CA GLU A 53 8.78 -4.74 11.31
C GLU A 53 9.42 -5.74 10.32
N ARG A 54 10.28 -6.63 10.82
CA ARG A 54 10.94 -7.68 10.04
C ARG A 54 9.97 -8.71 9.43
N ILE A 55 8.88 -9.05 10.12
CA ILE A 55 7.86 -9.97 9.60
C ILE A 55 7.05 -9.26 8.50
N THR A 56 6.70 -7.99 8.71
CA THR A 56 6.00 -7.17 7.74
C THR A 56 6.82 -6.96 6.47
N GLU A 57 8.11 -6.65 6.61
CA GLU A 57 9.06 -6.54 5.50
C GLU A 57 9.14 -7.85 4.70
N ARG A 58 9.19 -9.00 5.38
CA ARG A 58 9.16 -10.32 4.73
C ARG A 58 7.88 -10.55 3.92
N LYS A 59 6.72 -10.18 4.45
CA LYS A 59 5.43 -10.32 3.74
C LYS A 59 5.37 -9.42 2.51
N ILE A 60 5.84 -8.17 2.63
CA ILE A 60 5.95 -7.23 1.51
C ILE A 60 6.84 -7.81 0.41
N ASN A 61 8.04 -8.28 0.78
CA ASN A 61 8.98 -8.88 -0.17
C ASN A 61 8.42 -10.12 -0.86
N LEU A 62 7.68 -10.98 -0.13
CA LEU A 62 6.98 -12.11 -0.73
C LEU A 62 5.90 -11.66 -1.72
N SER A 63 5.06 -10.67 -1.35
CA SER A 63 4.02 -10.11 -2.24
C SER A 63 4.61 -9.52 -3.53
N LEU A 64 5.78 -8.89 -3.44
CA LEU A 64 6.49 -8.34 -4.61
C LEU A 64 7.08 -9.44 -5.52
N ASN A 65 7.63 -10.51 -4.94
CA ASN A 65 8.42 -11.53 -5.62
C ASN A 65 7.64 -12.71 -6.24
N ILE A 66 6.30 -12.79 -6.15
CA ILE A 66 5.52 -13.94 -6.68
C ILE A 66 5.49 -14.04 -8.23
N ASN A 67 6.27 -13.26 -8.99
CA ASN A 67 6.35 -13.37 -10.46
C ASN A 67 7.81 -13.50 -10.98
N THR A 68 8.49 -14.60 -10.65
CA THR A 68 9.62 -15.12 -11.45
C THR A 68 9.25 -16.46 -12.03
#